data_AF-A0A366K484-F1
#
_entry.id   AF-A0A366K484-F1
#
_cell.length_a   1.000
_cell.length_b   1.000
_cell.length_c   1.000
_cell.angle_alpha   90.00
_cell.angle_beta   90.00
_cell.angle_gamma   90.00
#
_symmetry.space_group_name_H-M   'P 1'
#
loop_
_entity.id
_entity.type
_entity.pdbx_description
1 polymer ?
#
loop_
_entity_poly.entity_id
_entity_poly.type
_entity_poly.pdbx_seq_one_letter_code
_entity_poly.pdbx_strand_id
1 'polypeptide(L)'
;MSEEHKDRDQAECQISAQNCECESTFHHPHVSIGKITAKVPVVLAELSLKVHVNALITFPEPVLEIKDIKKTVKLTQCRLLLPTDQLFVKGFIRKNIQYASPCPDIEKHTDKSIASDIHSYTVDVPFQCVTEIKKFLTCPVMPETNHRHEFDFLVSKPMPRGYPEKDEMQSSDLSQFHQKSVQHYNELPFCELISSRIIEWDEAIDRRPLPNRSPIGEGVFTKVEEKMVLDLVIKVLQKQQIRVSSTTNDHEDCFDCE
;
A
#
# COMPACT_ATOMS: atom_id res chain seq x y z
N MET A 1 54.96 -45.58 -2.44
CA MET A 1 55.17 -45.85 -3.88
C MET A 1 54.12 -46.87 -4.28
N SER A 2 53.12 -46.58 -5.11
CA SER A 2 52.65 -45.34 -5.77
C SER A 2 51.16 -45.61 -6.12
N GLU A 3 50.21 -44.66 -6.05
CA GLU A 3 49.75 -43.83 -7.20
C GLU A 3 49.71 -44.61 -8.54
N GLU A 4 48.64 -44.60 -9.36
CA GLU A 4 47.30 -44.00 -9.29
C GLU A 4 46.33 -44.91 -10.12
N HIS A 5 45.07 -44.64 -10.49
CA HIS A 5 44.29 -43.41 -10.68
C HIS A 5 42.80 -43.65 -10.29
N LYS A 6 41.86 -42.83 -10.80
CA LYS A 6 40.44 -42.76 -10.36
C LYS A 6 39.46 -42.71 -11.56
N ASP A 7 38.18 -42.86 -11.23
CA ASP A 7 36.96 -42.50 -11.99
C ASP A 7 36.61 -43.23 -13.31
N ARG A 8 35.35 -43.65 -13.39
CA ARG A 8 34.55 -43.51 -14.62
C ARG A 8 33.04 -43.39 -14.33
N ASP A 9 32.66 -42.14 -14.15
CA ASP A 9 31.42 -41.48 -14.59
C ASP A 9 30.05 -42.01 -14.13
N GLN A 10 29.42 -41.17 -13.31
CA GLN A 10 27.97 -41.12 -13.13
C GLN A 10 27.28 -40.80 -14.47
N ALA A 11 26.28 -41.60 -14.84
CA ALA A 11 25.34 -41.20 -15.90
C ALA A 11 24.33 -40.18 -15.33
N GLU A 12 24.74 -38.92 -15.19
CA GLU A 12 23.78 -37.83 -14.99
C GLU A 12 22.90 -37.68 -16.23
N CYS A 13 21.59 -37.86 -16.07
CA CYS A 13 20.64 -37.50 -17.11
C CYS A 13 20.44 -35.98 -17.12
N GLN A 14 21.36 -35.26 -17.74
CA GLN A 14 21.25 -33.82 -17.94
C GLN A 14 20.20 -33.54 -19.01
N ILE A 15 18.98 -33.23 -18.57
CA ILE A 15 17.90 -32.73 -19.44
C ILE A 15 18.24 -31.29 -19.83
N SER A 16 18.94 -31.12 -20.95
CA SER A 16 19.18 -29.81 -21.55
C SER A 16 17.94 -29.31 -22.28
N ALA A 17 17.16 -28.46 -21.61
CA ALA A 17 16.15 -27.65 -22.29
C ALA A 17 16.86 -26.58 -23.13
N GLN A 18 16.93 -26.80 -24.45
CA GLN A 18 17.38 -25.79 -25.39
C GLN A 18 16.22 -24.82 -25.62
N ASN A 19 16.41 -23.52 -25.33
CA ASN A 19 15.40 -22.51 -25.65
C ASN A 19 15.23 -22.42 -27.16
N CYS A 20 14.14 -22.97 -27.70
CA CYS A 20 13.74 -22.73 -29.07
C CYS A 20 13.09 -21.34 -29.14
N GLU A 21 13.71 -20.41 -29.86
CA GLU A 21 13.06 -19.15 -30.23
C GLU A 21 11.89 -19.46 -31.18
N CYS A 22 10.69 -19.01 -30.79
CA CYS A 22 9.48 -19.12 -31.60
C CYS A 22 9.05 -17.73 -32.06
N GLU A 23 8.70 -17.60 -33.34
CA GLU A 23 8.14 -16.35 -33.86
C GLU A 23 6.76 -16.10 -33.27
N SER A 24 6.59 -14.94 -32.62
CA SER A 24 5.28 -14.50 -32.12
C SER A 24 4.46 -13.88 -33.25
N THR A 25 3.35 -14.50 -33.62
CA THR A 25 2.40 -13.91 -34.57
C THR A 25 1.44 -12.95 -33.87
N PHE A 26 1.16 -11.81 -34.49
CA PHE A 26 0.17 -10.87 -33.98
C PHE A 26 -1.25 -11.41 -34.22
N HIS A 27 -1.99 -11.62 -33.13
CA HIS A 27 -3.41 -11.98 -33.19
C HIS A 27 -4.27 -10.79 -32.74
N HIS A 28 -5.00 -10.17 -33.66
CA HIS A 28 -5.89 -9.06 -33.33
C HIS A 28 -7.03 -9.53 -32.39
N PRO A 29 -7.31 -8.84 -31.28
CA PRO A 29 -8.40 -9.21 -30.40
C PRO A 29 -9.75 -8.92 -31.06
N HIS A 30 -10.75 -9.75 -30.80
CA HIS A 30 -12.13 -9.46 -31.22
C HIS A 30 -12.69 -8.28 -30.41
N VAL A 31 -12.94 -7.15 -31.08
CA VAL A 31 -13.52 -5.95 -30.47
C VAL A 31 -15.01 -5.88 -30.76
N SER A 32 -15.82 -5.77 -29.71
CA SER A 32 -17.27 -5.58 -29.84
C SER A 32 -17.59 -4.13 -30.23
N ILE A 33 -18.31 -3.93 -31.33
CA ILE A 33 -18.72 -2.62 -31.84
C ILE A 33 -20.07 -2.20 -31.22
N GLY A 34 -20.26 -0.91 -30.96
CA GLY A 34 -21.53 -0.34 -30.52
C GLY A 34 -21.55 0.14 -29.07
N LYS A 35 -22.72 0.10 -28.42
CA LYS A 35 -22.95 0.64 -27.07
C LYS A 35 -22.83 -0.46 -26.01
N ILE A 36 -21.73 -0.45 -25.28
CA ILE A 36 -21.38 -1.46 -24.26
C ILE A 36 -21.43 -0.83 -22.88
N THR A 37 -21.92 -1.57 -21.89
CA THR A 37 -21.76 -1.20 -20.47
C THR A 37 -20.56 -1.96 -19.90
N ALA A 38 -19.55 -1.25 -19.45
CA ALA A 38 -18.31 -1.82 -18.90
C ALA A 38 -18.12 -1.37 -17.45
N LYS A 39 -17.52 -2.22 -16.61
CA LYS A 39 -17.13 -1.85 -15.24
C LYS A 39 -15.61 -1.70 -15.18
N VAL A 40 -15.14 -0.47 -15.04
CA VAL A 40 -13.71 -0.12 -15.14
C VAL A 40 -13.26 0.69 -13.91
N PRO A 41 -11.97 0.63 -13.54
CA PRO A 41 -11.42 1.53 -12.53
C PRO A 41 -11.33 2.95 -13.11
N VAL A 42 -12.19 3.85 -12.64
CA VAL A 42 -12.19 5.27 -12.97
C VAL A 42 -11.30 6.02 -11.97
N VAL A 43 -10.46 6.93 -12.47
CA VAL A 43 -9.60 7.77 -11.64
C VAL A 43 -10.43 8.92 -11.05
N LEU A 44 -10.62 8.89 -9.74
CA LEU A 44 -11.32 9.94 -9.00
C LEU A 44 -10.44 11.17 -8.80
N ALA A 45 -9.17 10.96 -8.44
CA ALA A 45 -8.17 12.01 -8.23
C ALA A 45 -6.75 11.46 -8.35
N GLU A 46 -5.81 12.33 -8.69
CA GLU A 46 -4.37 12.07 -8.55
C GLU A 46 -3.76 13.20 -7.69
N LEU A 47 -3.07 12.83 -6.62
CA LEU A 47 -2.75 13.72 -5.51
C LEU A 47 -1.27 13.62 -5.13
N SER A 48 -0.62 14.78 -5.05
CA SER A 48 0.73 14.93 -4.50
C SER A 48 0.65 15.31 -3.02
N LEU A 49 1.01 14.39 -2.13
CA LEU A 49 0.99 14.58 -0.68
C LEU A 49 2.41 14.80 -0.15
N LYS A 50 2.59 15.76 0.75
CA LYS A 50 3.84 15.96 1.47
C LYS A 50 3.64 15.57 2.93
N VAL A 51 4.44 14.63 3.42
CA VAL A 51 4.38 14.14 4.81
C VAL A 51 5.70 14.43 5.50
N HIS A 52 5.66 15.20 6.57
CA HIS A 52 6.81 15.45 7.43
C HIS A 52 6.90 14.34 8.47
N VAL A 53 8.08 13.74 8.61
CA VAL A 53 8.34 12.66 9.57
C VAL A 53 9.65 12.94 10.30
N ASN A 54 9.60 12.87 11.62
CA ASN A 54 10.78 12.91 12.48
C ASN A 54 10.92 11.54 13.15
N ALA A 55 12.12 10.99 13.20
CA ALA A 55 12.40 9.70 13.79
C ALA A 55 13.67 9.74 14.65
N LEU A 56 13.73 8.88 15.66
CA LEU A 56 14.93 8.64 16.45
C LEU A 56 15.31 7.17 16.31
N ILE A 57 16.38 6.90 15.56
CA ILE A 57 16.88 5.55 15.33
C ILE A 57 17.94 5.26 16.39
N THR A 58 17.75 4.20 17.18
CA THR A 58 18.74 3.71 18.14
C THR A 58 19.30 2.39 17.63
N PHE A 59 20.62 2.33 17.47
CA PHE A 59 21.35 1.14 17.07
C PHE A 59 21.60 0.23 18.28
N PRO A 60 21.66 -1.11 18.10
CA PRO A 60 21.91 -2.05 19.19
C PRO A 60 23.37 -2.01 19.69
N GLU A 61 24.28 -1.43 18.92
CA GLU A 61 25.73 -1.41 19.12
C GLU A 61 26.32 -0.05 18.70
N PRO A 62 27.55 0.30 19.11
CA PRO A 62 28.20 1.54 18.67
C PRO A 62 28.53 1.53 17.16
N VAL A 63 28.07 2.56 16.46
CA VAL A 63 28.32 2.77 15.03
C VAL A 63 29.46 3.76 14.82
N LEU A 64 30.43 3.43 13.97
CA LEU A 64 31.45 4.35 13.47
C LEU A 64 30.93 5.21 12.33
N GLU A 65 30.37 4.53 11.32
CA GLU A 65 29.97 5.14 10.05
C GLU A 65 28.82 4.34 9.42
N ILE A 66 27.86 5.04 8.82
CA ILE A 66 26.83 4.41 7.98
C ILE A 66 27.34 4.40 6.54
N LYS A 67 27.35 3.23 5.90
CA LYS A 67 27.89 3.01 4.56
C LYS A 67 26.84 3.15 3.45
N ASP A 68 25.65 2.59 3.68
CA ASP A 68 24.51 2.71 2.76
C ASP A 68 23.19 2.60 3.54
N ILE A 69 22.12 3.21 3.02
CA ILE A 69 20.77 3.03 3.55
C ILE A 69 19.79 2.83 2.40
N LYS A 70 19.42 1.57 2.15
CA LYS A 70 18.36 1.22 1.20
C LYS A 70 16.99 1.51 1.82
N LYS A 71 16.20 2.35 1.15
CA LYS A 71 14.89 2.80 1.62
C LYS A 71 13.76 2.26 0.74
N THR A 72 12.61 1.94 1.33
CA THR A 72 11.43 1.49 0.60
C THR A 72 10.16 1.93 1.31
N VAL A 73 9.35 2.73 0.63
CA VAL A 73 8.05 3.21 1.12
C VAL A 73 7.01 2.11 0.93
N LYS A 74 6.23 1.81 1.97
CA LYS A 74 5.14 0.83 1.92
C LYS A 74 3.87 1.44 2.52
N LEU A 75 2.79 1.50 1.74
CA LEU A 75 1.48 1.86 2.24
C LEU A 75 0.82 0.64 2.89
N THR A 76 0.33 0.81 4.11
CA THR A 76 -0.48 -0.19 4.85
C THR A 76 -1.96 0.15 4.76
N GLN A 77 -2.30 1.42 4.58
CA GLN A 77 -3.66 1.89 4.39
C GLN A 77 -3.66 3.06 3.38
N CYS A 78 -4.52 2.98 2.37
CA CYS A 78 -5.00 4.15 1.65
C CYS A 78 -6.49 3.95 1.39
N ARG A 79 -7.33 4.81 1.98
CA ARG A 79 -8.80 4.71 1.90
C ARG A 79 -9.44 6.08 1.84
N LEU A 80 -10.28 6.30 0.83
CA LEU A 80 -11.19 7.44 0.75
C LEU A 80 -12.45 7.14 1.55
N LEU A 81 -12.82 8.04 2.46
CA LEU A 81 -14.06 7.97 3.23
C LEU A 81 -15.10 8.87 2.58
N LEU A 82 -16.16 8.26 2.05
CA LEU A 82 -17.33 8.93 1.51
C LEU A 82 -18.43 8.96 2.59
N PRO A 83 -19.23 10.04 2.73
CA PRO A 83 -19.28 11.23 1.87
C PRO A 83 -18.43 12.41 2.37
N THR A 84 -17.42 12.21 3.22
CA THR A 84 -16.61 13.31 3.79
C THR A 84 -15.40 13.71 2.94
N ASP A 85 -15.16 13.00 1.83
CA ASP A 85 -14.05 13.19 0.89
C ASP A 85 -12.65 13.19 1.55
N GLN A 86 -12.53 12.54 2.71
CA GLN A 86 -11.29 12.41 3.47
C GLN A 86 -10.50 11.17 3.05
N LEU A 87 -9.30 11.38 2.54
CA LEU A 87 -8.33 10.34 2.21
C LEU A 87 -7.40 10.07 3.41
N PHE A 88 -7.49 8.87 3.97
CA PHE A 88 -6.62 8.38 5.03
C PHE A 88 -5.48 7.57 4.44
N VAL A 89 -4.24 8.02 4.66
CA VAL A 89 -3.03 7.33 4.20
C VAL A 89 -2.16 6.96 5.41
N LYS A 90 -1.77 5.69 5.49
CA LYS A 90 -0.80 5.18 6.47
C LYS A 90 0.19 4.28 5.78
N GLY A 91 1.41 4.28 6.29
CA GLY A 91 2.47 3.42 5.81
C GLY A 91 3.68 3.43 6.73
N PHE A 92 4.77 2.89 6.22
CA PHE A 92 6.07 3.00 6.84
C PHE A 92 7.15 3.07 5.76
N ILE A 93 8.27 3.67 6.12
CA ILE A 93 9.50 3.68 5.34
C ILE A 93 10.38 2.59 5.95
N ARG A 94 10.54 1.47 5.23
CA ARG A 94 11.51 0.45 5.60
C ARG A 94 12.89 0.94 5.22
N LYS A 95 13.78 1.08 6.20
CA LYS A 95 15.20 1.38 6.00
C LYS A 95 16.00 0.13 6.33
N ASN A 96 16.82 -0.34 5.39
CA ASN A 96 17.89 -1.30 5.66
C ASN A 96 19.20 -0.52 5.65
N ILE A 97 19.76 -0.32 6.84
CA ILE A 97 20.95 0.47 7.12
C ILE A 97 22.14 -0.48 7.17
N GLN A 98 23.13 -0.27 6.34
CA GLN A 98 24.44 -0.92 6.44
C GLN A 98 25.43 0.03 7.12
N TYR A 99 26.08 -0.44 8.16
CA TYR A 99 26.97 0.39 8.99
C TYR A 99 28.18 -0.39 9.48
N ALA A 100 29.25 0.34 9.81
CA ALA A 100 30.46 -0.20 10.39
C ALA A 100 30.43 -0.09 11.92
N SER A 101 30.67 -1.21 12.60
CA SER A 101 30.82 -1.31 14.07
C SER A 101 32.30 -1.56 14.41
N PRO A 102 32.90 -0.95 15.45
CA PRO A 102 34.30 -1.21 15.81
C PRO A 102 34.51 -2.66 16.23
N CYS A 103 35.45 -3.36 15.60
CA CYS A 103 35.77 -4.75 15.93
C CYS A 103 37.14 -4.88 16.60
N PRO A 104 37.20 -4.97 17.94
CA PRO A 104 38.47 -5.08 18.67
C PRO A 104 39.13 -6.46 18.55
N ASP A 105 38.40 -7.47 18.04
CA ASP A 105 38.88 -8.84 17.89
C ASP A 105 39.75 -9.02 16.63
N ILE A 106 39.58 -8.18 15.61
CA ILE A 106 40.43 -8.15 14.41
C ILE A 106 41.73 -7.40 14.69
N GLU A 107 41.63 -6.15 15.15
CA GLU A 107 42.77 -5.32 15.53
C GLU A 107 42.37 -4.37 16.65
N LYS A 108 43.19 -4.29 17.71
CA LYS A 108 43.00 -3.29 18.76
C LYS A 108 43.25 -1.90 18.18
N HIS A 109 42.36 -0.96 18.49
CA HIS A 109 42.47 0.43 18.02
C HIS A 109 43.84 1.03 18.35
N THR A 110 44.45 1.68 17.35
CA THR A 110 45.72 2.40 17.50
C THR A 110 45.54 3.88 17.17
N ASP A 111 46.57 4.70 17.38
CA ASP A 111 46.56 6.10 16.94
C ASP A 111 46.46 6.26 15.40
N LYS A 112 46.52 5.17 14.62
CA LYS A 112 46.61 5.18 13.14
C LYS A 112 45.66 4.23 12.42
N SER A 113 45.16 3.18 13.08
CA SER A 113 44.31 2.14 12.48
C SER A 113 43.09 1.87 13.36
N ILE A 114 41.97 1.56 12.68
CA ILE A 114 40.77 1.00 13.29
C ILE A 114 40.21 -0.10 12.39
N ALA A 115 39.97 -1.28 12.96
CA ALA A 115 39.24 -2.36 12.32
C ALA A 115 37.74 -2.25 12.65
N SER A 116 36.89 -2.63 11.70
CA SER A 116 35.43 -2.52 11.82
C SER A 116 34.71 -3.56 10.96
N ASP A 117 33.61 -4.09 11.48
CA ASP A 117 32.76 -5.06 10.79
C ASP A 117 31.48 -4.42 10.26
N ILE A 118 31.07 -4.83 9.05
CA ILE A 118 29.86 -4.34 8.39
C ILE A 118 28.64 -5.13 8.88
N HIS A 119 27.71 -4.42 9.49
CA HIS A 119 26.45 -4.93 10.01
C HIS A 119 25.26 -4.35 9.24
N SER A 120 24.12 -5.05 9.29
CA SER A 120 22.86 -4.63 8.65
C SER A 120 21.74 -4.55 9.69
N TYR A 121 21.11 -3.39 9.80
CA TYR A 121 19.99 -3.14 10.70
C TYR A 121 18.78 -2.67 9.90
N THR A 122 17.66 -3.38 10.03
CA THR A 122 16.40 -3.03 9.34
C THR A 122 15.41 -2.45 10.33
N VAL A 123 14.95 -1.23 10.06
CA VAL A 123 13.97 -0.49 10.87
C VAL A 123 12.82 0.01 9.99
N ASP A 124 11.60 -0.03 10.53
CA ASP A 124 10.39 0.50 9.88
C ASP A 124 9.97 1.80 10.55
N VAL A 125 10.09 2.93 9.84
CA VAL A 125 9.68 4.25 10.35
C VAL A 125 8.23 4.53 9.92
N PRO A 126 7.25 4.55 10.84
CA PRO A 126 5.84 4.71 10.48
C PRO A 126 5.50 6.15 10.10
N PHE A 127 4.53 6.32 9.20
CA PHE A 127 3.94 7.62 8.89
C PHE A 127 2.42 7.51 8.67
N GLN A 128 1.72 8.60 8.97
CA GLN A 128 0.28 8.73 8.75
C GLN A 128 -0.03 10.16 8.33
N CYS A 129 -0.90 10.33 7.34
CA CYS A 129 -1.51 11.60 6.99
C CYS A 129 -2.99 11.44 6.66
N VAL A 130 -3.74 12.53 6.77
CA VAL A 130 -5.13 12.65 6.37
C VAL A 130 -5.23 13.91 5.52
N THR A 131 -5.92 13.83 4.39
CA THR A 131 -6.11 14.95 3.47
C THR A 131 -7.53 14.95 2.91
N GLU A 132 -8.02 16.12 2.49
CA GLU A 132 -9.34 16.31 1.92
C GLU A 132 -9.23 16.47 0.40
N ILE A 133 -10.02 15.70 -0.36
CA ILE A 133 -10.03 15.79 -1.82
C ILE A 133 -10.96 16.92 -2.26
N LYS A 134 -10.44 18.16 -2.27
CA LYS A 134 -11.22 19.37 -2.60
C LYS A 134 -11.77 19.43 -4.03
N LYS A 135 -11.20 18.66 -4.96
CA LYS A 135 -11.63 18.60 -6.36
C LYS A 135 -11.34 17.22 -6.93
N PHE A 136 -12.39 16.57 -7.42
CA PHE A 136 -12.30 15.32 -8.18
C PHE A 136 -12.15 15.58 -9.68
N LEU A 137 -11.49 14.66 -10.37
CA LEU A 137 -11.46 14.57 -11.84
C LEU A 137 -12.75 13.94 -12.38
N THR A 138 -13.29 12.97 -11.66
CA THR A 138 -14.61 12.36 -11.90
C THR A 138 -15.26 12.10 -10.55
N CYS A 139 -16.54 12.42 -10.41
CA CYS A 139 -17.24 12.32 -9.13
C CYS A 139 -17.26 10.87 -8.62
N PRO A 140 -17.08 10.64 -7.31
CA PRO A 140 -17.27 9.33 -6.72
C PRO A 140 -18.75 8.90 -6.80
N VAL A 141 -18.98 7.61 -7.03
CA VAL A 141 -20.28 6.99 -6.79
C VAL A 141 -20.46 6.88 -5.28
N MET A 142 -21.50 7.51 -4.75
CA MET A 142 -21.80 7.51 -3.32
C MET A 142 -22.35 6.15 -2.87
N PRO A 143 -22.05 5.71 -1.63
CA PRO A 143 -22.55 4.45 -1.11
C PRO A 143 -24.08 4.52 -0.88
N GLU A 144 -24.80 3.51 -1.36
CA GLU A 144 -26.22 3.35 -1.11
C GLU A 144 -26.45 2.91 0.34
N THR A 145 -27.43 3.53 1.01
CA THR A 145 -27.73 3.23 2.42
C THR A 145 -28.66 2.02 2.55
N ASN A 146 -28.53 1.26 3.64
CA ASN A 146 -29.44 0.15 3.94
C ASN A 146 -30.76 0.70 4.49
N HIS A 147 -31.87 0.12 4.07
CA HIS A 147 -33.21 0.56 4.49
C HIS A 147 -33.96 -0.59 5.14
N ARG A 148 -34.55 -0.32 6.32
CA ARG A 148 -35.49 -1.19 7.01
C ARG A 148 -36.77 -0.39 7.19
N HIS A 149 -37.83 -0.83 6.53
CA HIS A 149 -39.16 -0.27 6.67
C HIS A 149 -40.05 -1.31 7.35
N GLU A 150 -40.67 -0.90 8.44
CA GLU A 150 -41.69 -1.67 9.16
C GLU A 150 -43.06 -1.12 8.77
N PHE A 151 -44.07 -1.99 8.74
CA PHE A 151 -45.44 -1.60 8.47
C PHE A 151 -46.41 -2.43 9.28
N ASP A 152 -47.40 -1.77 9.87
CA ASP A 152 -48.42 -2.42 10.68
C ASP A 152 -49.76 -2.41 9.95
N PHE A 153 -50.56 -3.44 10.19
CA PHE A 153 -51.98 -3.44 9.82
C PHE A 153 -52.82 -3.00 11.02
N LEU A 154 -53.88 -2.26 10.73
CA LEU A 154 -54.85 -1.80 11.71
C LEU A 154 -55.66 -2.99 12.24
N VAL A 155 -55.72 -3.14 13.57
CA VAL A 155 -56.60 -4.11 14.24
C VAL A 155 -57.52 -3.38 15.21
N SER A 156 -58.82 -3.53 14.98
CA SER A 156 -59.87 -3.18 15.95
C SER A 156 -60.05 -4.30 16.97
N LYS A 157 -60.18 -3.94 18.25
CA LYS A 157 -60.60 -4.84 19.35
C LYS A 157 -61.68 -4.14 20.18
N PRO A 158 -62.73 -4.83 20.65
CA PRO A 158 -63.74 -4.22 21.51
C PRO A 158 -63.12 -3.72 22.83
N MET A 159 -63.57 -2.56 23.30
CA MET A 159 -63.04 -1.96 24.53
C MET A 159 -63.38 -2.80 25.78
N PRO A 160 -62.51 -2.79 26.81
CA PRO A 160 -62.80 -3.45 28.10
C PRO A 160 -63.97 -2.77 28.84
N ARG A 161 -64.48 -3.42 29.91
CA ARG A 161 -65.59 -2.89 30.70
C ARG A 161 -65.31 -1.47 31.21
N GLY A 162 -66.25 -0.56 30.96
CA GLY A 162 -66.15 0.87 31.31
C GLY A 162 -66.41 1.82 30.14
N TYR A 163 -66.45 1.30 28.90
CA TYR A 163 -66.68 2.06 27.68
C TYR A 163 -68.01 1.66 27.00
N PRO A 164 -68.63 2.56 26.21
CA PRO A 164 -69.79 2.24 25.37
C PRO A 164 -69.56 1.05 24.42
N GLU A 165 -70.62 0.29 24.15
CA GLU A 165 -70.59 -0.91 23.28
C GLU A 165 -70.26 -0.63 21.80
N LYS A 166 -70.23 0.66 21.40
CA LYS A 166 -69.85 1.11 20.05
C LYS A 166 -68.38 1.52 19.92
N ASP A 167 -67.62 1.52 21.02
CA ASP A 167 -66.25 2.01 21.03
C ASP A 167 -65.26 0.84 20.85
N GLU A 168 -64.35 0.99 19.87
CA GLU A 168 -63.31 0.01 19.56
C GLU A 168 -61.92 0.59 19.83
N MET A 169 -61.04 -0.22 20.41
CA MET A 169 -59.61 0.07 20.48
C MET A 169 -58.98 -0.25 19.13
N GLN A 170 -58.46 0.77 18.45
CA GLN A 170 -57.68 0.62 17.22
C GLN A 170 -56.18 0.70 17.54
N SER A 171 -55.45 -0.39 17.26
CA SER A 171 -54.00 -0.46 17.44
C SER A 171 -53.33 -1.23 16.30
N SER A 172 -52.00 -1.21 16.25
CA SER A 172 -51.24 -2.21 15.49
C SER A 172 -51.34 -3.59 16.12
N ASP A 173 -51.09 -4.64 15.34
CA ASP A 173 -51.05 -6.02 15.82
C ASP A 173 -49.68 -6.38 16.39
N LEU A 174 -49.54 -6.32 17.72
CA LEU A 174 -48.32 -6.74 18.42
C LEU A 174 -47.96 -8.23 18.23
N SER A 175 -48.84 -9.05 17.66
CA SER A 175 -48.57 -10.47 17.38
C SER A 175 -48.02 -10.75 15.98
N GLN A 176 -48.02 -9.77 15.07
CA GLN A 176 -47.54 -9.91 13.69
C GLN A 176 -46.51 -8.83 13.38
N PHE A 177 -45.32 -9.24 12.93
CA PHE A 177 -44.22 -8.32 12.63
C PHE A 177 -43.93 -8.30 11.13
N HIS A 178 -44.23 -7.19 10.44
CA HIS A 178 -43.99 -7.07 9.00
C HIS A 178 -42.87 -6.07 8.70
N GLN A 179 -41.89 -6.53 7.94
CA GLN A 179 -40.67 -5.78 7.65
C GLN A 179 -40.26 -5.97 6.20
N LYS A 180 -39.87 -4.87 5.54
CA LYS A 180 -39.14 -4.86 4.27
C LYS A 180 -37.74 -4.33 4.50
N SER A 181 -36.73 -5.19 4.33
CA SER A 181 -35.32 -4.83 4.39
C SER A 181 -34.67 -4.82 3.01
N VAL A 182 -33.89 -3.80 2.72
CA VAL A 182 -33.03 -3.68 1.54
C VAL A 182 -31.59 -3.45 2.02
N GLN A 183 -30.66 -4.26 1.50
CA GLN A 183 -29.24 -4.20 1.83
C GLN A 183 -28.41 -4.02 0.56
N HIS A 184 -27.55 -3.01 0.55
CA HIS A 184 -26.67 -2.67 -0.56
C HIS A 184 -25.22 -3.05 -0.22
N TYR A 185 -24.49 -3.58 -1.20
CA TYR A 185 -23.11 -4.04 -1.05
C TYR A 185 -22.18 -3.12 -1.83
N ASN A 186 -21.87 -1.97 -1.22
CA ASN A 186 -21.07 -0.92 -1.84
C ASN A 186 -19.59 -1.32 -2.00
N GLU A 187 -19.02 -1.10 -3.17
CA GLU A 187 -17.58 -1.29 -3.39
C GLU A 187 -16.77 -0.08 -2.91
N LEU A 188 -15.69 -0.35 -2.18
CA LEU A 188 -14.80 0.69 -1.67
C LEU A 188 -13.89 1.24 -2.78
N PRO A 189 -13.66 2.57 -2.84
CA PRO A 189 -12.54 3.13 -3.57
C PRO A 189 -11.21 2.56 -3.06
N PHE A 190 -10.24 2.44 -3.95
CA PHE A 190 -8.89 1.97 -3.67
C PHE A 190 -7.86 2.99 -4.16
N CYS A 191 -6.60 2.83 -3.74
CA CYS A 191 -5.52 3.69 -4.17
C CYS A 191 -4.35 2.91 -4.75
N GLU A 192 -3.58 3.57 -5.60
CA GLU A 192 -2.31 3.13 -6.13
C GLU A 192 -1.23 4.16 -5.79
N LEU A 193 -0.09 3.70 -5.27
CA LEU A 193 1.10 4.54 -5.10
C LEU A 193 1.83 4.61 -6.45
N ILE A 194 1.82 5.78 -7.08
CA ILE A 194 2.45 6.01 -8.39
C ILE A 194 3.93 6.32 -8.24
N SER A 195 4.29 7.16 -7.28
CA SER A 195 5.69 7.41 -6.93
C SER A 195 5.85 7.87 -5.50
N SER A 196 7.07 7.71 -4.96
CA SER A 196 7.47 8.23 -3.66
C SER A 196 8.88 8.79 -3.73
N ARG A 197 9.10 9.97 -3.17
CA ARG A 197 10.40 10.64 -3.05
C ARG A 197 10.65 10.98 -1.59
N ILE A 198 11.86 10.72 -1.11
CA ILE A 198 12.30 11.03 0.26
C ILE A 198 13.37 12.12 0.16
N ILE A 199 13.28 13.13 1.01
CA ILE A 199 14.32 14.13 1.26
C ILE A 199 14.53 14.12 2.77
N GLU A 200 15.74 13.81 3.24
CA GLU A 200 16.02 13.58 4.66
C GLU A 200 17.35 14.22 5.10
N TRP A 201 17.44 14.56 6.39
CA TRP A 201 18.66 14.96 7.08
C TRP A 201 18.82 14.10 8.34
N ASP A 202 19.98 13.47 8.47
CA ASP A 202 20.34 12.54 9.54
C ASP A 202 21.43 13.15 10.43
N GLU A 203 21.24 13.15 11.74
CA GLU A 203 22.14 13.77 12.72
C GLU A 203 22.49 12.81 13.86
N ALA A 204 23.78 12.50 14.03
CA ALA A 204 24.27 11.62 15.10
C ALA A 204 24.39 12.39 16.43
N ILE A 205 23.38 12.26 17.29
CA ILE A 205 23.20 13.12 18.49
C ILE A 205 24.09 12.74 19.68
N ASP A 206 24.69 11.55 19.70
CA ASP A 206 25.51 11.03 20.82
C ASP A 206 26.92 10.62 20.39
N ARG A 207 27.42 11.18 19.28
CA ARG A 207 28.77 10.91 18.77
C ARG A 207 29.84 11.30 19.79
N ARG A 208 30.64 10.31 20.20
CA ARG A 208 31.75 10.44 21.17
C ARG A 208 33.04 9.84 20.62
N PRO A 209 34.23 10.34 20.98
CA PRO A 209 35.49 9.72 20.60
C PRO A 209 35.60 8.30 21.17
N LEU A 210 36.37 7.45 20.49
CA LEU A 210 36.67 6.09 20.95
C LEU A 210 37.56 6.11 22.21
N PRO A 211 37.38 5.15 23.14
CA PRO A 211 38.28 4.99 24.27
C PRO A 211 39.63 4.40 23.84
N ASN A 212 40.70 4.78 24.55
CA ASN A 212 42.04 4.17 24.47
C ASN A 212 42.74 4.25 23.09
N ARG A 213 42.81 5.46 22.52
CA ARG A 213 43.47 5.83 21.24
C ARG A 213 42.71 5.43 19.99
N SER A 214 42.58 6.38 19.08
CA SER A 214 41.97 6.22 17.77
C SER A 214 42.59 7.23 16.79
N PRO A 215 42.40 7.04 15.47
CA PRO A 215 42.71 8.07 14.48
C PRO A 215 41.93 9.38 14.76
N ILE A 216 42.47 10.51 14.29
CA ILE A 216 41.90 11.84 14.54
C ILE A 216 40.56 11.98 13.81
N GLY A 217 39.51 12.34 14.56
CA GLY A 217 38.15 12.51 14.04
C GLY A 217 37.26 11.26 14.14
N GLU A 218 37.85 10.10 14.46
CA GLU A 218 37.10 8.87 14.69
C GLU A 218 36.29 8.94 15.99
N GLY A 219 35.11 8.34 15.96
CA GLY A 219 34.19 8.33 17.08
C GLY A 219 32.94 7.51 16.77
N VAL A 220 32.29 7.06 17.83
CA VAL A 220 31.10 6.20 17.77
C VAL A 220 29.85 6.93 18.24
N PHE A 221 28.72 6.59 17.65
CA PHE A 221 27.38 7.02 18.07
C PHE A 221 26.45 5.80 18.21
N THR A 222 25.34 5.94 18.92
CA THR A 222 24.28 4.91 18.97
C THR A 222 22.92 5.46 18.56
N LYS A 223 22.77 6.78 18.43
CA LYS A 223 21.49 7.43 18.13
C LYS A 223 21.61 8.41 16.97
N VAL A 224 20.69 8.28 16.03
CA VAL A 224 20.52 9.21 14.91
C VAL A 224 19.12 9.84 15.02
N GLU A 225 19.07 11.16 15.12
CA GLU A 225 17.84 11.91 14.89
C GLU A 225 17.71 12.18 13.39
N GLU A 226 16.55 11.86 12.85
CA GLU A 226 16.25 11.92 11.43
C GLU A 226 15.06 12.85 11.19
N LYS A 227 15.21 13.78 10.25
CA LYS A 227 14.16 14.74 9.85
C LYS A 227 13.94 14.56 8.35
N MET A 228 12.75 14.13 7.93
CA MET A 228 12.47 13.86 6.52
C MET A 228 11.13 14.38 6.01
N VAL A 229 11.10 14.67 4.71
CA VAL A 229 9.92 15.00 3.91
C VAL A 229 9.71 13.88 2.90
N LEU A 230 8.56 13.22 3.01
CA LEU A 230 8.09 12.18 2.11
C LEU A 230 7.06 12.79 1.14
N ASP A 231 7.45 12.96 -0.11
CA ASP A 231 6.59 13.35 -1.21
C ASP A 231 5.98 12.07 -1.84
N LEU A 232 4.65 11.91 -1.80
CA LEU A 232 3.92 10.78 -2.37
C LEU A 232 3.02 11.25 -3.51
N VAL A 233 3.02 10.54 -4.65
CA VAL A 233 1.99 10.69 -5.68
C VAL A 233 1.06 9.48 -5.60
N ILE A 234 -0.19 9.72 -5.22
CA ILE A 234 -1.22 8.69 -5.03
C ILE A 234 -2.35 8.92 -6.01
N LYS A 235 -2.72 7.86 -6.73
CA LYS A 235 -3.90 7.80 -7.58
C LYS A 235 -5.04 7.15 -6.80
N VAL A 236 -6.21 7.78 -6.77
CA VAL A 236 -7.42 7.28 -6.11
C VAL A 236 -8.38 6.82 -7.19
N LEU A 237 -8.83 5.57 -7.12
CA LEU A 237 -9.67 4.94 -8.13
C LEU A 237 -10.92 4.32 -7.51
N GLN A 238 -11.99 4.22 -8.30
CA GLN A 238 -13.20 3.48 -7.96
C GLN A 238 -13.68 2.70 -9.17
N LYS A 239 -14.13 1.45 -8.97
CA LYS A 239 -14.75 0.69 -10.05
C LYS A 239 -16.15 1.24 -10.33
N GLN A 240 -16.33 1.88 -11.47
CA GLN A 240 -17.61 2.47 -11.87
C GLN A 240 -18.14 1.76 -13.13
N GLN A 241 -19.47 1.70 -13.26
CA GLN A 241 -20.10 1.27 -14.50
C GLN A 241 -20.18 2.47 -15.44
N ILE A 242 -19.56 2.35 -16.61
CA ILE A 242 -19.57 3.36 -17.66
C ILE A 242 -20.21 2.80 -18.93
N ARG A 243 -20.77 3.68 -19.76
CA ARG A 243 -21.23 3.32 -21.10
C ARG A 243 -20.17 3.73 -22.11
N VAL A 244 -19.56 2.75 -22.76
CA VAL A 244 -18.62 2.94 -23.85
C VAL A 244 -19.39 2.86 -25.18
N SER A 245 -19.13 3.79 -26.08
CA SER A 245 -19.63 3.74 -27.46
C SER A 245 -18.46 3.76 -28.43
N SER A 246 -18.17 2.61 -29.06
CA SER A 246 -17.31 2.56 -30.24
C SER A 246 -18.13 2.96 -31.47
N THR A 247 -17.60 3.87 -32.27
CA THR A 247 -18.19 4.36 -33.54
C THR A 247 -17.58 3.71 -34.77
N THR A 248 -16.33 3.26 -34.68
CA THR A 248 -15.55 2.59 -35.72
C THR A 248 -14.70 1.48 -35.10
N ASN A 249 -14.45 0.42 -35.87
CA ASN A 249 -13.15 -0.22 -35.81
C ASN A 249 -12.27 0.58 -36.77
N ASP A 250 -11.17 1.15 -36.28
CA ASP A 250 -10.26 1.90 -37.14
C ASP A 250 -9.53 0.88 -38.04
N HIS A 251 -10.01 0.80 -39.28
CA HIS A 251 -9.64 -0.24 -40.23
C HIS A 251 -9.29 0.39 -41.59
N GLU A 252 -8.43 1.41 -41.56
CA GLU A 252 -7.81 2.01 -42.74
C GLU A 252 -6.29 2.18 -42.50
N ASP A 253 -5.53 1.62 -43.44
CA ASP A 253 -4.18 2.00 -43.87
C ASP A 253 -2.95 1.74 -42.96
N CYS A 254 -2.45 0.50 -43.06
CA CYS A 254 -1.01 0.21 -43.09
C CYS A 254 -0.66 -0.73 -44.28
N PHE A 255 -1.13 -0.34 -45.46
CA PHE A 255 -0.40 -0.51 -46.72
C PHE A 255 0.37 0.83 -46.91
N ASP A 256 1.65 0.91 -47.28
CA ASP A 256 2.61 -0.08 -47.78
C ASP A 256 3.98 0.07 -47.09
N CYS A 257 4.81 -0.97 -47.15
CA CYS A 257 6.26 -0.88 -47.02
C CYS A 257 6.89 -1.74 -48.12
N GLU A 258 7.45 -1.07 -49.14
CA GLU A 258 8.41 -1.67 -50.10
C GLU A 258 9.77 -1.97 -49.43
#